data_AF-A0A1F6NM38-F1
#
_entry.id   AF-A0A1F6NM38-F1
#
_cell.length_a   1.000
_cell.length_b   1.000
_cell.length_c   1.000
_cell.angle_alpha   90.00
_cell.angle_beta   90.00
_cell.angle_gamma   90.00
#
_symmetry.space_group_name_H-M   'P 1'
#
loop_
_entity.id
_entity.type
_entity.pdbx_description
1 polymer ?
#
loop_
_entity_poly.entity_id
_entity_poly.type
_entity_poly.pdbx_seq_one_letter_code
_entity_poly.pdbx_strand_id
1 'polypeptide(L)'
;MNLTEEEQKRLDAFQKNNQTIRGMKNFHTQKQFDESIEFYKNKLKKEYQTLSSSEIVRIFQQLSRLIAQKTSFKLKEHQELYGDIPDFIVEEEMNLYLKNSYQLSNLKKKILTKYGK
;
A
#
# COMPACT_ATOMS: atom_id res chain seq x y z
N MET A 1 30.60 16.66 24.80
CA MET A 1 31.66 16.29 23.82
C MET A 1 31.07 16.52 22.44
N ASN A 2 31.70 17.35 21.62
CA ASN A 2 31.28 17.57 20.22
C ASN A 2 32.06 16.59 19.33
N LEU A 3 31.38 16.05 18.32
CA LEU A 3 31.99 15.22 17.28
C LEU A 3 33.07 16.02 16.55
N THR A 4 34.17 15.36 16.20
CA THR A 4 35.18 15.95 15.30
C THR A 4 34.57 16.19 13.92
N GLU A 5 35.10 17.14 13.15
CA GLU A 5 34.60 17.41 11.78
C GLU A 5 34.62 16.16 10.88
N GLU A 6 35.55 15.25 11.12
CA GLU A 6 35.67 13.99 10.39
C GLU A 6 34.57 12.99 10.81
N GLU A 7 34.25 12.91 12.10
CA GLU A 7 33.14 12.10 12.60
C GLU A 7 31.79 12.65 12.15
N GLN A 8 31.63 13.97 12.11
CA GLN A 8 30.41 14.61 11.60
C GLN A 8 30.19 14.28 10.12
N LYS A 9 31.23 14.39 9.28
CA LYS A 9 31.16 14.00 7.86
C LYS A 9 30.83 12.53 7.66
N ARG A 10 31.39 11.63 8.49
CA ARG A 10 31.07 10.19 8.44
C ARG A 10 29.63 9.92 8.85
N LEU A 11 29.13 10.63 9.87
CA LEU A 11 27.75 10.52 10.32
C LEU A 11 26.77 10.97 9.23
N ASP A 12 27.03 12.11 8.59
CA ASP A 12 26.19 12.66 7.53
C ASP A 12 26.16 11.74 6.29
N ALA A 13 27.32 11.20 5.90
CA ALA A 13 27.41 10.22 4.80
C ALA A 13 26.64 8.93 5.12
N PHE A 14 26.74 8.44 6.37
CA PHE A 14 26.01 7.26 6.83
C PHE A 14 24.49 7.50 6.86
N GLN A 15 24.04 8.67 7.31
CA GLN A 15 22.62 9.04 7.28
C GLN A 15 22.09 9.13 5.85
N LYS A 16 22.83 9.77 4.94
CA LYS A 16 22.46 9.89 3.51
C LYS A 16 22.37 8.54 2.81
N ASN A 17 23.33 7.63 3.07
CA ASN A 17 23.30 6.28 2.52
C ASN A 17 22.11 5.47 3.06
N ASN A 18 21.81 5.57 4.37
CA ASN A 18 20.65 4.91 4.94
C ASN A 18 19.32 5.44 4.40
N GLN A 19 19.19 6.75 4.22
CA GLN A 19 18.02 7.36 3.59
C GLN A 19 17.83 6.85 2.15
N THR A 20 18.93 6.74 1.38
CA THR A 20 18.90 6.22 0.00
C THR A 20 18.46 4.75 -0.04
N ILE A 21 19.02 3.90 0.83
CA ILE A 21 18.66 2.47 0.90
C ILE A 21 17.20 2.29 1.34
N ARG A 22 16.72 3.08 2.31
CA ARG A 22 15.31 3.07 2.73
C ARG A 22 14.39 3.50 1.59
N GLY A 23 14.72 4.58 0.88
CA GLY A 23 13.96 5.03 -0.29
C GLY A 23 13.86 3.97 -1.40
N MET A 24 14.95 3.24 -1.69
CA MET A 24 14.94 2.16 -2.67
C MET A 24 14.08 0.95 -2.23
N LYS A 25 14.17 0.55 -0.96
CA LYS A 25 13.31 -0.50 -0.40
C LYS A 25 11.84 -0.11 -0.49
N ASN A 26 11.54 1.13 -0.13
CA ASN A 26 10.18 1.64 -0.12
C ASN A 26 9.57 1.67 -1.53
N PHE A 27 10.34 2.14 -2.52
CA PHE A 27 9.94 2.09 -3.93
C PHE A 27 9.66 0.65 -4.41
N HIS A 28 10.51 -0.30 -4.05
CA HIS A 28 10.32 -1.70 -4.44
C HIS A 28 9.04 -2.30 -3.84
N THR A 29 8.79 -2.07 -2.56
CA THR A 29 7.57 -2.54 -1.87
C THR A 29 6.31 -1.89 -2.44
N GLN A 30 6.34 -0.59 -2.72
CA GLN A 30 5.23 0.11 -3.38
C GLN A 30 4.91 -0.51 -4.75
N LYS A 31 5.94 -0.78 -5.55
CA LYS A 31 5.79 -1.42 -6.87
C LYS A 31 5.17 -2.82 -6.76
N GLN A 32 5.59 -3.62 -5.78
CA GLN A 32 5.02 -4.96 -5.53
C GLN A 32 3.52 -4.92 -5.19
N PHE A 33 3.09 -3.94 -4.40
CA PHE A 33 1.66 -3.76 -4.10
C PHE A 33 0.87 -3.42 -5.37
N ASP A 34 1.38 -2.48 -6.17
CA ASP A 34 0.70 -2.02 -7.39
C ASP A 34 0.60 -3.15 -8.44
N GLU A 35 1.67 -3.92 -8.64
CA GLU A 35 1.67 -5.10 -9.50
C GLU A 35 0.67 -6.17 -9.02
N SER A 36 0.63 -6.44 -7.71
CA SER A 36 -0.30 -7.43 -7.12
C SER A 36 -1.77 -7.00 -7.25
N ILE A 37 -2.05 -5.72 -7.00
CA ILE A 37 -3.39 -5.16 -7.18
C ILE A 37 -3.81 -5.27 -8.65
N GLU A 38 -2.93 -4.93 -9.58
CA GLU A 38 -3.23 -4.96 -11.01
C GLU A 38 -3.42 -6.40 -11.51
N PHE A 39 -2.66 -7.37 -10.99
CA PHE A 39 -2.88 -8.79 -11.25
C PHE A 39 -4.31 -9.21 -10.89
N TYR A 40 -4.76 -8.94 -9.67
CA TYR A 40 -6.11 -9.31 -9.23
C TYR A 40 -7.21 -8.57 -9.97
N LYS A 41 -7.00 -7.28 -10.30
CA LYS A 41 -7.94 -6.52 -11.16
C LYS A 41 -8.05 -7.14 -12.54
N ASN A 42 -6.94 -7.54 -13.15
CA ASN A 42 -6.94 -8.18 -14.45
C ASN A 42 -7.61 -9.56 -14.43
N LYS A 43 -7.38 -10.34 -13.38
CA LYS A 43 -8.07 -11.62 -13.17
C LYS A 43 -9.59 -11.43 -13.10
N LEU A 44 -10.06 -10.41 -12.36
CA LEU A 44 -11.49 -10.05 -12.31
C LEU A 44 -12.03 -9.43 -13.62
N LYS A 45 -11.20 -8.81 -14.47
CA LYS A 45 -11.67 -8.27 -15.75
C LYS A 45 -11.81 -9.34 -16.82
N LYS A 46 -10.83 -10.25 -16.91
CA LYS A 46 -10.70 -11.19 -18.02
C LYS A 46 -11.43 -12.50 -17.77
N GLU A 47 -11.49 -12.96 -16.52
CA GLU A 47 -11.90 -14.33 -16.20
C GLU A 47 -13.09 -14.40 -15.24
N TYR A 48 -13.68 -13.29 -14.80
CA TYR A 48 -14.76 -13.34 -13.80
C TYR A 48 -16.03 -14.07 -14.25
N GLN A 49 -16.13 -14.64 -15.43
CA GLN A 49 -17.26 -15.52 -15.79
C GLN A 49 -16.93 -17.01 -15.56
N THR A 50 -15.65 -17.35 -15.48
CA THR A 50 -15.16 -18.72 -15.28
C THR A 50 -14.75 -19.00 -13.84
N LEU A 51 -14.61 -17.95 -13.02
CA LEU A 51 -14.29 -18.10 -11.59
C LEU A 51 -15.49 -18.63 -10.81
N SER A 52 -15.23 -19.32 -9.69
CA SER A 52 -16.29 -19.62 -8.72
C SER A 52 -16.60 -18.41 -7.84
N SER A 53 -17.80 -18.37 -7.23
CA SER A 53 -18.16 -17.31 -6.29
C SER A 53 -17.19 -17.24 -5.09
N SER A 54 -16.69 -18.38 -4.62
CA SER A 54 -15.71 -18.47 -3.54
C SER A 54 -14.35 -17.89 -3.96
N GLU A 55 -13.91 -18.14 -5.18
CA GLU A 55 -12.67 -17.57 -5.71
C GLU A 55 -12.76 -16.05 -5.88
N ILE A 56 -13.92 -15.54 -6.32
CA ILE A 56 -14.18 -14.10 -6.35
C ILE A 56 -14.10 -13.52 -4.95
N VAL A 57 -14.76 -14.12 -3.97
CA VAL A 57 -14.68 -13.67 -2.57
C VAL A 57 -13.23 -13.64 -2.09
N ARG A 58 -12.43 -14.66 -2.41
CA ARG A 58 -11.00 -14.72 -2.06
C ARG A 58 -10.21 -13.60 -2.73
N ILE A 59 -10.42 -13.32 -4.02
CA ILE A 59 -9.74 -12.22 -4.72
C ILE A 59 -10.08 -10.88 -4.06
N PHE A 60 -11.35 -10.65 -3.73
CA PHE A 60 -11.76 -9.44 -3.03
C PHE A 60 -11.13 -9.30 -1.63
N GLN A 61 -10.99 -10.41 -0.89
CA GLN A 61 -10.26 -10.40 0.38
C GLN A 61 -8.78 -10.05 0.20
N GLN A 62 -8.12 -10.56 -0.84
CA GLN A 62 -6.73 -10.21 -1.15
C GLN A 62 -6.58 -8.74 -1.53
N LEU A 63 -7.49 -8.20 -2.35
CA LEU A 63 -7.52 -6.78 -2.69
C LEU A 63 -7.71 -5.90 -1.44
N SER A 64 -8.63 -6.25 -0.53
CA SER A 64 -8.79 -5.52 0.74
C SER A 64 -7.51 -5.55 1.58
N ARG A 65 -6.83 -6.70 1.65
CA ARG A 65 -5.58 -6.84 2.38
C ARG A 65 -4.47 -5.98 1.78
N LEU A 66 -4.33 -5.99 0.46
CA LEU A 66 -3.33 -5.18 -0.25
C LEU A 66 -3.57 -3.68 -0.04
N ILE A 67 -4.83 -3.22 -0.07
CA ILE A 67 -5.18 -1.82 0.20
C ILE A 67 -4.78 -1.44 1.64
N ALA A 68 -5.12 -2.27 2.64
CA ALA A 68 -4.75 -2.01 4.03
C ALA A 68 -3.22 -1.98 4.23
N GLN A 69 -2.50 -2.91 3.61
CA GLN A 69 -1.04 -2.95 3.66
C GLN A 69 -0.42 -1.72 2.99
N LYS A 70 -0.96 -1.28 1.85
CA LYS A 70 -0.50 -0.07 1.16
C LYS A 70 -0.71 1.19 2.00
N THR A 71 -1.87 1.36 2.65
CA THR A 71 -2.12 2.46 3.58
C THR A 71 -1.17 2.43 4.78
N SER A 72 -1.00 1.27 5.42
CA SER A 72 -0.06 1.14 6.54
C SER A 72 1.38 1.45 6.13
N PHE A 73 1.77 1.04 4.93
CA PHE A 73 3.07 1.34 4.36
C PHE A 73 3.26 2.84 4.12
N LYS A 74 2.26 3.53 3.54
CA LYS A 74 2.29 4.99 3.35
C LYS A 74 2.43 5.76 4.65
N LEU A 75 1.67 5.39 5.69
CA LEU A 75 1.78 6.00 7.00
C LEU A 75 3.19 5.82 7.61
N LYS A 76 3.82 4.64 7.43
CA LYS A 76 5.20 4.42 7.84
C LYS A 76 6.19 5.27 7.06
N GLU A 77 6.02 5.43 5.75
CA GLU A 77 6.85 6.35 4.95
C GLU A 77 6.76 7.77 5.50
N HIS A 78 5.56 8.25 5.83
CA HIS A 78 5.38 9.56 6.45
C HIS A 78 6.02 9.64 7.84
N GLN A 79 5.91 8.60 8.66
CA GLN A 79 6.57 8.56 9.97
C GLN A 79 8.09 8.66 9.85
N GLU A 80 8.69 7.99 8.86
CA GLU A 80 10.13 8.06 8.60
C GLU A 80 10.57 9.46 8.16
N LEU A 81 9.71 10.23 7.50
CA LEU A 81 9.99 11.59 7.02
C LEU A 81 9.81 12.65 8.10
N TYR A 82 8.77 12.55 8.92
CA TYR A 82 8.38 13.59 9.87
C TYR A 82 8.74 13.27 11.33
N GLY A 83 9.13 12.04 11.65
CA GLY A 83 9.33 11.55 13.02
C GLY A 83 8.00 11.23 13.70
N ASP A 84 7.17 12.27 13.88
CA ASP A 84 5.76 12.15 14.26
C ASP A 84 4.89 12.50 13.06
N ILE A 85 3.91 11.64 12.74
CA ILE A 85 3.02 11.87 11.60
C ILE A 85 2.00 12.95 11.99
N PRO A 86 1.89 14.07 11.24
CA PRO A 86 0.82 15.03 11.45
C PRO A 86 -0.57 14.40 11.26
N ASP A 87 -1.52 14.77 12.12
CA ASP A 87 -2.89 14.21 12.10
C ASP A 87 -3.57 14.35 10.73
N PHE A 88 -3.37 15.46 10.02
CA PHE A 88 -3.97 15.68 8.70
C PHE A 88 -3.50 14.65 7.66
N ILE A 89 -2.26 14.17 7.75
CA ILE A 89 -1.72 13.12 6.86
C ILE A 89 -2.37 11.78 7.19
N VAL A 90 -2.55 11.50 8.49
CA VAL A 90 -3.25 10.29 8.94
C VAL A 90 -4.68 10.29 8.42
N GLU A 91 -5.40 11.41 8.58
CA GLU A 91 -6.76 11.56 8.09
C GLU A 91 -6.87 11.39 6.57
N GLU A 92 -5.95 11.97 5.80
CA GLU A 92 -5.94 11.86 4.34
C GLU A 92 -5.76 10.40 3.88
N GLU A 93 -4.77 9.70 4.42
CA GLU A 93 -4.50 8.29 4.10
C GLU A 93 -5.65 7.36 4.53
N MET A 94 -6.27 7.65 5.69
CA MET A 94 -7.43 6.90 6.16
C MET A 94 -8.67 7.15 5.29
N ASN A 95 -8.88 8.38 4.83
CA ASN A 95 -9.98 8.70 3.90
C ASN A 95 -9.81 7.98 2.56
N LEU A 96 -8.58 7.90 2.03
CA LEU A 96 -8.27 7.10 0.84
C LEU A 96 -8.55 5.61 1.05
N TYR A 97 -8.13 5.06 2.20
CA TYR A 97 -8.42 3.68 2.59
C TYR A 97 -9.92 3.39 2.63
N LEU A 98 -10.70 4.22 3.30
CA LEU A 98 -12.15 4.06 3.45
C LEU A 98 -12.86 4.14 2.10
N LYS A 99 -12.49 5.13 1.26
CA LYS A 99 -13.03 5.29 -0.09
C LYS A 99 -12.78 4.05 -0.95
N ASN A 100 -11.55 3.55 -0.96
CA ASN A 100 -11.17 2.36 -1.74
C ASN A 100 -11.90 1.10 -1.22
N SER A 101 -12.01 0.95 0.10
CA SER A 101 -12.71 -0.17 0.73
C SER A 101 -14.20 -0.19 0.39
N TYR A 102 -14.84 0.99 0.40
CA TYR A 102 -16.24 1.13 0.02
C TYR A 102 -16.47 0.78 -1.47
N GLN A 103 -15.61 1.30 -2.36
CA GLN A 103 -15.67 0.98 -3.79
C GLN A 103 -15.51 -0.52 -4.04
N LEU A 104 -14.54 -1.15 -3.37
CA LEU A 104 -14.26 -2.57 -3.48
C LEU A 104 -15.44 -3.42 -2.99
N SER A 105 -16.05 -3.07 -1.86
CA SER A 105 -17.25 -3.74 -1.33
C SER A 105 -18.43 -3.66 -2.30
N ASN A 106 -18.68 -2.49 -2.88
CA ASN A 106 -19.74 -2.30 -3.86
C ASN A 106 -19.50 -3.08 -5.14
N LEU A 107 -18.25 -3.14 -5.62
CA LEU A 107 -17.89 -3.94 -6.78
C LEU A 107 -18.11 -5.42 -6.51
N LYS A 108 -17.71 -5.92 -5.33
CA LYS A 108 -17.95 -7.30 -4.89
C LYS A 108 -19.43 -7.65 -4.95
N LYS A 109 -20.28 -6.79 -4.38
CA LYS A 109 -21.74 -6.97 -4.41
C LYS A 109 -22.24 -7.05 -5.85
N LYS A 110 -21.88 -6.08 -6.70
CA LYS A 110 -22.30 -6.04 -8.11
C LYS A 110 -21.90 -7.31 -8.89
N ILE A 111 -20.68 -7.81 -8.69
CA ILE A 111 -20.21 -9.01 -9.36
C ILE A 111 -20.96 -10.25 -8.86
N LEU A 112 -21.07 -10.43 -7.55
CA LEU A 112 -21.75 -11.60 -6.97
C LEU A 112 -23.26 -11.62 -7.28
N THR A 113 -23.93 -10.48 -7.34
CA THR A 113 -25.34 -10.41 -7.74
C THR A 113 -25.57 -10.77 -9.21
N LYS A 114 -24.60 -10.48 -10.10
CA LYS A 114 -24.65 -10.92 -11.51
C LYS A 114 -24.38 -12.42 -11.68
N TYR A 115 -23.66 -13.05 -10.75
CA TYR A 115 -23.41 -14.49 -10.74
C TYR A 115 -24.63 -15.35 -10.40
N GLY A 116 -25.61 -14.79 -9.70
CA GLY A 116 -26.81 -15.50 -9.28
C GLY A 116 -27.99 -15.40 -10.26
N LYS A 117 -27.79 -14.84 -11.46
CA LYS A 117 -28.77 -14.75 -12.54
C LYS A 117 -28.25 -15.48 -13.76
#